data_AF-A0A943SLM1-F1
#
_entry.id   AF-A0A943SLM1-F1
#
_cell.length_a   1.000
_cell.length_b   1.000
_cell.length_c   1.000
_cell.angle_alpha   90.00
_cell.angle_beta   90.00
_cell.angle_gamma   90.00
#
_symmetry.space_group_name_H-M   'P 1'
#
loop_
_entity.id
_entity.type
_entity.pdbx_description
1 polymer ?
#
loop_
_entity_poly.entity_id
_entity_poly.type
_entity_poly.pdbx_seq_one_letter_code
_entity_poly.pdbx_strand_id
1 'polypeptide(L)'
;IFGTSGSNDDDMQEALDMSFAGKINPAAMITHIGGLDSAAETLLNYPQIPGGKKMVYAQISMPMTAIADFAELGKNDPFYQDLADICAKHNNLWSKEAEDYLLANAKAI
;
A
#
# COMPACT_ATOMS: atom_id res chain seq x y z
N ILE A 1 7.53 -21.75 23.73
CA ILE A 1 6.98 -21.24 22.46
C ILE A 1 6.03 -20.11 22.85
N PHE A 2 6.48 -18.86 22.82
CA PHE A 2 5.60 -17.70 23.06
C PHE A 2 4.84 -17.43 21.76
N GLY A 3 3.54 -17.73 21.76
CA GLY A 3 2.63 -17.27 20.71
C GLY A 3 2.19 -15.86 21.06
N THR A 4 2.61 -14.87 20.26
CA THR A 4 2.12 -13.49 20.38
C THR A 4 0.66 -13.47 19.90
N SER A 5 -0.26 -13.67 20.84
CA SER A 5 -1.70 -13.54 20.62
C SER A 5 -2.08 -12.06 20.48
N GLY A 6 -1.75 -11.48 19.34
CA GLY A 6 -2.02 -10.06 19.04
C GLY A 6 -1.14 -9.09 19.83
N SER A 7 -0.94 -7.91 19.23
CA SER A 7 -0.32 -6.77 19.91
C SER A 7 -1.30 -6.19 20.94
N ASN A 8 -0.78 -5.81 22.11
CA ASN A 8 -1.55 -5.13 23.15
C ASN A 8 -1.44 -3.60 23.01
N ASP A 9 -2.15 -2.85 23.85
CA ASP A 9 -2.15 -1.38 23.81
C ASP A 9 -0.76 -0.78 24.05
N ASP A 10 0.11 -1.48 24.78
CA ASP A 10 1.48 -1.04 25.05
C ASP A 10 2.35 -1.17 23.80
N ASP A 11 2.23 -2.28 23.06
CA ASP A 11 2.91 -2.49 21.78
C ASP A 11 2.51 -1.42 20.75
N MET A 12 1.25 -0.99 20.77
CA MET A 12 0.74 0.06 19.88
C MET A 12 1.30 1.45 20.27
N GLN A 13 1.38 1.75 21.57
CA GLN A 13 2.01 2.98 22.06
C GLN A 13 3.50 3.02 21.71
N GLU A 14 4.23 1.92 21.91
CA GLU A 14 5.65 1.83 21.56
C GLU A 14 5.86 2.00 20.05
N ALA A 15 5.03 1.38 19.22
CA ALA A 15 5.07 1.55 17.77
C ALA A 15 4.85 3.02 17.35
N LEU A 16 3.91 3.72 17.99
CA LEU A 16 3.67 5.15 17.75
C LEU A 16 4.85 6.01 18.18
N ASP A 17 5.41 5.78 19.38
CA ASP A 17 6.58 6.51 19.88
C ASP A 17 7.80 6.32 18.98
N MET A 18 8.03 5.09 18.51
CA MET A 18 9.08 4.79 17.55
C MET A 18 8.84 5.46 16.18
N SER A 19 7.59 5.55 15.73
CA SER A 19 7.24 6.28 14.51
C SER A 19 7.41 7.79 14.67
N PHE A 20 7.01 8.39 15.79
CA PHE A 20 7.23 9.82 16.07
C PHE A 20 8.71 10.15 16.18
N ALA A 21 9.51 9.26 16.76
CA ALA A 21 10.96 9.39 16.82
C ALA A 21 11.67 9.13 15.47
N GLY A 22 10.93 8.83 14.40
CA GLY A 22 11.48 8.54 13.07
C GLY A 22 12.25 7.22 12.97
N LYS A 23 12.17 6.36 14.01
CA LYS A 23 12.85 5.06 14.05
C LYS A 23 12.15 4.00 13.20
N ILE A 24 10.84 4.14 12.99
CA ILE A 24 10.03 3.26 12.16
C ILE A 24 9.17 4.09 11.23
N ASN A 25 9.30 3.89 9.91
CA ASN A 25 8.39 4.45 8.93
C ASN A 25 7.45 3.35 8.41
N PRO A 26 6.19 3.28 8.88
CA PRO A 26 5.25 2.24 8.47
C PRO A 26 4.87 2.34 6.98
N ALA A 27 5.05 3.49 6.32
CA ALA A 27 4.82 3.63 4.89
C ALA A 27 5.78 2.74 4.07
N ALA A 28 6.99 2.50 4.56
CA ALA A 28 7.96 1.60 3.94
C ALA A 28 7.50 0.13 3.92
N MET A 29 6.51 -0.23 4.74
CA MET A 29 5.95 -1.58 4.74
C MET A 29 4.88 -1.77 3.67
N ILE A 30 4.27 -0.69 3.16
CA ILE A 30 3.26 -0.76 2.11
C ILE A 30 3.97 -0.98 0.78
N THR A 31 3.66 -2.09 0.14
CA THR A 31 4.30 -2.50 -1.11
C THR A 31 3.32 -2.64 -2.27
N HIS A 32 2.04 -2.89 -1.97
CA HIS A 32 1.00 -3.06 -2.98
C HIS A 32 -0.26 -2.27 -2.62
N ILE A 33 -0.92 -1.77 -3.65
CA ILE A 33 -2.19 -1.05 -3.61
C ILE A 33 -3.18 -1.76 -4.54
N GLY A 34 -4.42 -1.92 -4.10
CA GLY A 34 -5.49 -2.49 -4.93
C GLY A 34 -6.89 -2.09 -4.49
N GLY A 35 -7.87 -2.47 -5.30
CA GLY A 35 -9.30 -2.29 -5.05
C GLY A 35 -9.94 -3.48 -4.35
N LEU A 36 -11.19 -3.33 -3.90
CA LEU A 36 -11.92 -4.40 -3.19
C LEU A 36 -12.10 -5.65 -4.05
N ASP A 37 -12.27 -5.47 -5.35
CA ASP A 37 -12.39 -6.53 -6.35
C ASP A 37 -11.14 -7.42 -6.45
N SER A 38 -9.96 -6.88 -6.16
CA SER A 38 -8.70 -7.64 -6.15
C SER A 38 -8.46 -8.45 -4.87
N ALA A 39 -9.22 -8.19 -3.79
CA ALA A 39 -8.90 -8.70 -2.46
C ALA A 39 -9.07 -10.22 -2.34
N ALA A 40 -10.14 -10.78 -2.88
CA ALA A 40 -10.44 -12.21 -2.77
C ALA A 40 -9.36 -13.07 -3.46
N GLU A 41 -8.99 -12.71 -4.69
CA GLU A 41 -7.93 -13.39 -5.44
C GLU A 41 -6.55 -13.22 -4.77
N THR A 42 -6.26 -12.01 -4.29
CA THR A 42 -5.02 -11.72 -3.56
C THR A 42 -4.88 -12.61 -2.33
N LEU A 43 -5.96 -12.84 -1.58
CA LEU A 43 -5.95 -13.69 -0.40
C LEU A 43 -5.76 -15.17 -0.74
N LEU A 44 -6.43 -15.65 -1.79
CA LEU A 44 -6.28 -17.04 -2.26
C LEU A 44 -4.83 -17.33 -2.70
N ASN A 45 -4.17 -16.36 -3.32
CA ASN A 45 -2.82 -16.49 -3.86
C ASN A 45 -1.74 -15.82 -2.99
N TYR A 46 -2.06 -15.42 -1.75
CA TYR A 46 -1.21 -14.59 -0.91
C TYR A 46 0.26 -15.07 -0.79
N PRO A 47 0.55 -16.38 -0.62
CA PRO A 47 1.93 -16.87 -0.55
C PRO A 47 2.76 -16.66 -1.83
N GLN A 48 2.09 -16.50 -2.98
CA GLN A 48 2.71 -16.34 -4.29
C GLN A 48 2.91 -14.87 -4.67
N ILE A 49 2.25 -13.93 -3.97
CA ILE A 49 2.37 -12.50 -4.24
C ILE A 49 3.43 -11.93 -3.28
N PRO A 50 4.64 -11.62 -3.77
CA PRO A 50 5.74 -11.15 -2.93
C PRO A 50 5.44 -9.77 -2.31
N GLY A 51 6.35 -9.28 -1.48
CA GLY A 51 6.23 -7.96 -0.83
C GLY A 51 5.62 -8.01 0.57
N GLY A 52 5.59 -6.84 1.20
CA GLY A 52 5.11 -6.65 2.57
C GLY A 52 3.59 -6.45 2.63
N LYS A 53 3.18 -5.29 3.16
CA LYS A 53 1.79 -4.94 3.38
C LYS A 53 1.10 -4.61 2.06
N LYS A 54 -0.09 -5.19 1.88
CA LYS A 54 -0.98 -5.01 0.73
C LYS A 54 -2.20 -4.23 1.20
N MET A 55 -2.40 -3.03 0.66
CA MET A 55 -3.48 -2.13 1.06
C MET A 55 -4.63 -2.21 0.04
N VAL A 56 -5.85 -2.30 0.56
CA VAL A 56 -7.07 -2.39 -0.26
C VAL A 56 -7.94 -1.17 0.01
N TYR A 57 -8.34 -0.50 -1.06
CA TYR A 57 -9.32 0.59 -1.04
C TYR A 57 -10.69 0.05 -1.43
N ALA A 58 -11.66 0.17 -0.51
CA ALA A 58 -12.97 -0.45 -0.66
C ALA A 58 -13.80 0.15 -1.82
N GLN A 59 -13.55 1.42 -2.12
CA GLN A 59 -14.35 2.25 -3.04
C GLN A 59 -13.86 2.24 -4.49
N ILE A 60 -12.78 1.51 -4.82
CA ILE A 60 -12.18 1.53 -6.17
C ILE A 60 -12.02 0.12 -6.73
N SER A 61 -12.00 0.05 -8.05
CA SER A 61 -11.66 -1.12 -8.88
C SER A 61 -10.25 -0.94 -9.39
N MET A 62 -9.33 -1.76 -8.87
CA MET A 62 -7.91 -1.70 -9.21
C MET A 62 -7.29 -3.07 -8.92
N PRO A 63 -6.51 -3.64 -9.86
CA PRO A 63 -5.74 -4.85 -9.57
C PRO A 63 -4.80 -4.66 -8.37
N MET A 64 -4.45 -5.75 -7.70
CA MET A 64 -3.44 -5.71 -6.63
C MET A 64 -2.06 -5.48 -7.25
N THR A 65 -1.59 -4.24 -7.23
CA THR A 65 -0.41 -3.80 -7.99
C THR A 65 0.71 -3.35 -7.05
N ALA A 66 1.94 -3.78 -7.33
CA ALA A 66 3.10 -3.31 -6.59
C ALA A 66 3.41 -1.84 -6.94
N ILE A 67 3.76 -1.04 -5.94
CA ILE A 67 4.16 0.37 -6.15
C ILE A 67 5.37 0.45 -7.08
N ALA A 68 6.28 -0.52 -7.01
CA ALA A 68 7.45 -0.62 -7.88
C ALA A 68 7.09 -0.80 -9.38
N ASP A 69 5.91 -1.33 -9.68
CA ASP A 69 5.47 -1.61 -11.05
C ASP A 69 4.73 -0.41 -11.68
N PHE A 70 4.40 0.63 -10.91
CA PHE A 70 3.66 1.80 -11.42
C PHE A 70 4.38 2.48 -12.59
N ALA A 71 5.70 2.61 -12.54
CA ALA A 71 6.48 3.23 -13.61
C ALA A 71 6.43 2.41 -14.92
N GLU A 72 6.39 1.08 -14.83
CA GLU A 72 6.28 0.21 -16.01
C GLU A 72 4.87 0.26 -16.59
N LEU A 73 3.84 0.19 -15.74
CA LEU A 73 2.45 0.29 -16.15
C LEU A 73 2.13 1.69 -16.72
N GLY A 74 2.78 2.73 -16.18
CA GLY A 74 2.68 4.12 -16.61
C GLY A 74 3.03 4.36 -18.07
N LYS A 75 3.86 3.49 -18.67
CA LYS A 75 4.18 3.55 -20.10
C LYS A 75 2.96 3.37 -21.01
N ASN A 76 1.95 2.65 -20.52
CA ASN A 76 0.74 2.31 -21.28
C ASN A 76 -0.53 2.95 -20.70
N ASP A 77 -0.49 3.44 -19.46
CA ASP A 77 -1.65 3.99 -18.77
C ASP A 77 -1.25 5.24 -17.95
N PRO A 78 -1.76 6.44 -18.33
CA PRO A 78 -1.47 7.69 -17.62
C PRO A 78 -1.81 7.66 -16.13
N PHE A 79 -2.80 6.87 -15.69
CA PHE A 79 -3.15 6.75 -14.28
C PHE A 79 -1.98 6.22 -13.44
N TYR A 80 -1.30 5.19 -13.93
CA TYR A 80 -0.12 4.64 -13.25
C TYR A 80 1.11 5.53 -13.38
N GLN A 81 1.22 6.29 -14.48
CA GLN A 81 2.31 7.24 -14.66
C GLN A 81 2.26 8.34 -13.59
N ASP A 82 1.08 8.94 -13.38
CA ASP A 82 0.91 9.99 -12.36
C ASP A 82 1.15 9.44 -10.94
N LEU A 83 0.70 8.20 -10.66
CA LEU A 83 1.00 7.52 -9.40
C LEU A 83 2.50 7.28 -9.22
N ALA A 84 3.20 6.87 -10.27
CA ALA A 84 4.66 6.66 -10.23
C ALA A 84 5.39 7.98 -9.94
N ASP A 85 4.99 9.07 -10.60
CA ASP A 85 5.59 10.39 -10.42
C ASP A 85 5.35 10.95 -9.01
N ILE A 86 4.16 10.73 -8.45
CA ILE A 86 3.88 11.07 -7.05
C ILE A 86 4.74 10.22 -6.12
N CYS A 87 4.74 8.89 -6.28
CA CYS A 87 5.54 8.00 -5.42
C CYS A 87 7.03 8.36 -5.48
N ALA A 88 7.57 8.69 -6.66
CA ALA A 88 8.97 9.10 -6.82
C ALA A 88 9.33 10.35 -5.99
N LYS A 89 8.43 11.33 -5.87
CA LYS A 89 8.62 12.51 -4.99
C LYS A 89 8.66 12.14 -3.51
N HIS A 90 8.02 11.04 -3.13
CA HIS A 90 7.89 10.55 -1.75
C HIS A 90 8.81 9.34 -1.46
N ASN A 91 9.99 9.28 -2.08
CA ASN A 91 10.98 8.19 -1.93
C ASN A 91 10.46 6.80 -2.33
N ASN A 92 9.59 6.74 -3.34
CA ASN A 92 8.89 5.54 -3.80
C ASN A 92 8.00 4.88 -2.73
N LEU A 93 7.56 5.66 -1.73
CA LEU A 93 6.64 5.22 -0.70
C LEU A 93 5.22 5.70 -0.98
N TRP A 94 4.25 4.94 -0.48
CA TRP A 94 2.86 5.37 -0.50
C TRP A 94 2.68 6.60 0.39
N SER A 95 2.06 7.66 -0.15
CA SER A 95 1.90 8.95 0.51
C SER A 95 0.44 9.42 0.48
N LYS A 96 0.15 10.46 1.25
CA LYS A 96 -1.20 11.07 1.25
C LYS A 96 -1.58 11.62 -0.12
N GLU A 97 -0.63 12.21 -0.84
CA GLU A 97 -0.82 12.71 -2.20
C GLU A 97 -1.18 11.57 -3.17
N ALA A 98 -0.52 10.42 -3.04
CA ALA A 98 -0.81 9.24 -3.87
C ALA A 98 -2.21 8.69 -3.59
N GLU A 99 -2.62 8.64 -2.32
CA GLU A 99 -3.97 8.25 -1.92
C GLU A 99 -5.04 9.23 -2.44
N ASP A 100 -4.84 10.54 -2.27
CA ASP A 100 -5.80 11.54 -2.74
C ASP A 100 -5.96 11.49 -4.27
N TYR A 101 -4.85 11.31 -5.00
CA TYR A 101 -4.87 11.10 -6.44
C TYR A 101 -5.61 9.80 -6.81
N LEU A 102 -5.33 8.70 -6.12
CA LEU A 102 -5.98 7.42 -6.34
C LEU A 102 -7.49 7.54 -6.20
N LEU A 103 -7.97 8.15 -5.11
CA LEU A 103 -9.41 8.27 -4.84
C LEU A 103 -10.14 9.22 -5.79
N ALA A 104 -9.43 10.19 -6.37
CA ALA A 104 -10.00 11.12 -7.35
C ALA A 104 -10.06 10.54 -8.78
N ASN A 105 -9.15 9.63 -9.13
CA ASN A 105 -8.94 9.20 -10.53
C ASN A 105 -9.19 7.70 -10.78
N ALA A 106 -9.20 6.86 -9.74
CA ALA A 106 -9.48 5.44 -9.91
C ALA A 106 -10.95 5.20 -10.25
N LYS A 107 -11.20 4.11 -10.97
CA LYS A 107 -12.56 3.66 -11.28
C LYS A 107 -13.27 3.25 -9.99
N ALA A 108 -14.44 3.81 -9.72
CA ALA A 108 -15.27 3.42 -8.57
C ALA A 108 -15.94 2.04 -8.76
N ILE A 109 -16.25 1.36 -7.64
CA ILE A 109 -17.09 0.15 -7.58
C ILE A 109 -18.49 0.51 -7.09
#